data_AF-A0A6H9L2D3-F1
#
_entry.id   AF-A0A6H9L2D3-F1
#
_cell.length_a   1.000
_cell.length_b   1.000
_cell.length_c   1.000
_cell.angle_alpha   90.00
_cell.angle_beta   90.00
_cell.angle_gamma   90.00
#
_symmetry.space_group_name_H-M   'P 1'
#
loop_
_entity.id
_entity.type
_entity.pdbx_description
1 polymer ?
#
loop_
_entity_poly.entity_id
_entity_poly.type
_entity_poly.pdbx_seq_one_letter_code
_entity_poly.pdbx_strand_id
1 'polypeptide(L)'
;MNIKFFLVSVFVLVTLLYWILPKTKFAQKFRVNIELFYSMNIIGIIFGGVGIVVSFMWPELVMERHYFELILLPILFVYIYTAMLRKSGGGKDIFDEKQNLNMMQAAAATWPMSIFVVFLLYAMYEEGILSGLVFFPLFLFFSFTFYSVSTLYFFKKN
;
A
#
# COMPACT_ATOMS: atom_id res chain seq x y z
N MET A 1 16.58 8.29 18.31
CA MET A 1 17.42 7.71 17.23
C MET A 1 17.44 8.70 16.09
N ASN A 2 18.61 9.08 15.55
CA ASN A 2 18.66 10.07 14.46
C ASN A 2 17.95 9.47 13.22
N ILE A 3 17.08 10.26 12.60
CA ILE A 3 16.17 9.80 11.54
C ILE A 3 16.89 9.14 10.36
N LYS A 4 18.11 9.61 10.08
CA LYS A 4 18.99 9.05 9.05
C LYS A 4 19.36 7.59 9.35
N PHE A 5 19.62 7.23 10.61
CA PHE A 5 19.92 5.85 10.99
C PHE A 5 18.70 4.95 10.93
N PHE A 6 17.50 5.47 11.22
CA PHE A 6 16.25 4.74 11.05
C PHE A 6 15.98 4.44 9.57
N LEU A 7 16.13 5.43 8.69
CA LEU A 7 15.96 5.23 7.24
C LEU A 7 16.93 4.20 6.69
N VAL A 8 18.20 4.27 7.09
CA VAL A 8 19.23 3.31 6.67
C VAL A 8 18.93 1.92 7.21
N SER A 9 18.51 1.78 8.47
CA SER A 9 18.20 0.47 9.04
C SER A 9 16.98 -0.17 8.38
N VAL A 10 15.92 0.61 8.10
CA VAL A 10 14.77 0.15 7.33
C VAL A 10 15.20 -0.26 5.93
N PHE A 11 15.97 0.56 5.22
CA PHE A 11 16.44 0.23 3.87
C PHE A 11 17.29 -1.04 3.82
N VAL A 12 18.23 -1.20 4.76
CA VAL A 12 19.04 -2.42 4.89
C VAL A 12 18.15 -3.63 5.20
N LEU A 13 17.17 -3.49 6.10
CA LEU A 13 16.22 -4.55 6.42
C LEU A 13 15.37 -4.93 5.21
N VAL A 14 14.81 -3.97 4.47
CA VAL A 14 14.06 -4.19 3.22
C VAL A 14 14.91 -4.99 2.25
N THR A 15 16.16 -4.56 2.04
CA THR A 15 17.08 -5.18 1.08
C THR A 15 17.45 -6.59 1.49
N LEU A 16 17.73 -6.82 2.77
CA LEU A 16 18.03 -8.14 3.33
C LEU A 16 16.82 -9.07 3.23
N LEU A 17 15.64 -8.61 3.63
CA LEU A 17 14.40 -9.37 3.51
C LEU A 17 14.11 -9.69 2.05
N TYR A 18 14.27 -8.72 1.15
CA TYR A 18 14.08 -8.92 -0.29
C TYR A 18 14.99 -10.00 -0.87
N TRP A 19 16.22 -10.11 -0.35
CA TRP A 19 17.20 -11.09 -0.81
C TRP A 19 17.09 -12.47 -0.13
N ILE A 20 16.70 -12.50 1.15
CA ILE A 20 16.63 -13.72 1.98
C ILE A 20 15.28 -14.40 1.86
N LEU A 21 14.16 -13.66 1.95
CA LEU A 21 12.80 -14.22 1.94
C LEU A 21 12.54 -15.15 0.76
N PRO A 22 12.92 -14.82 -0.49
CA PRO A 22 12.74 -15.74 -1.59
C PRO A 22 13.45 -17.05 -1.25
N LYS A 23 14.71 -17.03 -0.84
CA LYS A 23 15.52 -18.25 -0.57
C LYS A 23 14.96 -19.17 0.52
N THR A 24 14.03 -18.71 1.38
CA THR A 24 13.39 -19.56 2.40
C THR A 24 12.35 -20.55 1.85
N LYS A 25 11.97 -21.56 2.66
CA LYS A 25 10.82 -22.46 2.39
C LYS A 25 9.47 -21.78 2.66
N PHE A 26 9.47 -20.63 3.32
CA PHE A 26 8.26 -19.87 3.66
C PHE A 26 7.60 -19.30 2.39
N ALA A 27 8.39 -18.73 1.47
CA ALA A 27 7.91 -18.21 0.20
C ALA A 27 7.21 -19.25 -0.69
N GLN A 28 7.55 -20.54 -0.58
CA GLN A 28 6.92 -21.62 -1.36
C GLN A 28 5.45 -21.87 -0.96
N LYS A 29 5.04 -21.46 0.24
CA LYS A 29 3.64 -21.56 0.69
C LYS A 29 2.77 -20.43 0.14
N PHE A 30 3.37 -19.33 -0.32
CA PHE A 30 2.68 -18.16 -0.84
C PHE A 30 2.59 -18.20 -2.36
N ARG A 31 1.98 -19.26 -2.90
CA ARG A 31 1.47 -19.21 -4.27
C ARG A 31 0.28 -18.26 -4.29
N VAL A 32 0.29 -17.29 -5.20
CA VAL A 32 -0.86 -16.40 -5.39
C VAL A 32 -2.02 -17.24 -5.89
N ASN A 33 -2.96 -17.51 -5.00
CA ASN A 33 -4.27 -18.02 -5.35
C ASN A 33 -5.29 -16.88 -5.25
N ILE A 34 -6.51 -17.13 -5.74
CA ILE A 34 -7.60 -16.15 -5.71
C ILE A 34 -7.91 -15.69 -4.28
N GLU A 35 -7.85 -16.60 -3.30
CA GLU A 35 -8.10 -16.30 -1.89
C GLU A 35 -7.09 -15.32 -1.30
N LEU A 36 -5.79 -15.49 -1.59
CA LEU A 36 -4.74 -14.57 -1.15
C LEU A 36 -4.91 -13.21 -1.83
N PHE A 37 -5.30 -13.18 -3.11
CA PHE A 37 -5.60 -11.94 -3.82
C PHE A 37 -6.75 -11.16 -3.18
N TYR A 38 -7.87 -11.83 -2.86
CA TYR A 38 -8.98 -11.21 -2.13
C TYR A 38 -8.54 -10.71 -0.76
N SER A 39 -7.86 -11.56 0.00
CA SER A 39 -7.41 -11.26 1.36
C SER A 39 -6.51 -10.03 1.38
N MET A 40 -5.54 -9.94 0.46
CA MET A 40 -4.61 -8.80 0.39
C MET A 40 -5.32 -7.48 0.08
N ASN A 41 -6.28 -7.49 -0.85
CA ASN A 41 -7.05 -6.27 -1.16
C ASN A 41 -8.02 -5.90 -0.02
N ILE A 42 -8.68 -6.86 0.62
CA ILE A 42 -9.53 -6.59 1.80
C ILE A 42 -8.69 -5.97 2.92
N ILE A 43 -7.52 -6.54 3.19
CA ILE A 43 -6.55 -6.00 4.15
C ILE A 43 -6.14 -4.58 3.77
N GLY A 44 -5.86 -4.33 2.49
CA GLY A 44 -5.56 -2.99 1.96
C GLY A 44 -6.68 -1.97 2.19
N ILE A 45 -7.95 -2.37 2.02
CA ILE A 45 -9.12 -1.54 2.32
C ILE A 45 -9.20 -1.22 3.81
N ILE A 46 -9.02 -2.22 4.68
CA ILE A 46 -9.11 -2.04 6.13
C ILE A 46 -8.00 -1.11 6.61
N PHE A 47 -6.74 -1.38 6.25
CA PHE A 47 -5.62 -0.55 6.68
C PHE A 47 -5.66 0.85 6.07
N GLY A 48 -6.05 0.97 4.80
CA GLY A 48 -6.24 2.27 4.16
C GLY A 48 -7.36 3.08 4.84
N GLY A 49 -8.52 2.47 5.06
CA GLY A 49 -9.65 3.14 5.72
C GLY A 49 -9.33 3.57 7.15
N VAL A 50 -8.72 2.68 7.95
CA VAL A 50 -8.27 3.01 9.31
C VAL A 50 -7.21 4.12 9.26
N GLY A 51 -6.26 4.06 8.33
CA GLY A 51 -5.23 5.08 8.15
C GLY A 51 -5.81 6.46 7.84
N ILE A 52 -6.85 6.54 7.00
CA ILE A 52 -7.59 7.78 6.73
C ILE A 52 -8.22 8.32 8.02
N VAL A 53 -8.99 7.49 8.74
CA VAL A 53 -9.69 7.89 9.97
C VAL A 53 -8.70 8.39 11.02
N VAL A 54 -7.63 7.65 11.26
CA VAL A 54 -6.59 8.01 12.24
C VAL A 54 -5.90 9.32 11.85
N SER A 55 -5.59 9.51 10.56
CA SER A 55 -4.96 10.74 10.07
C SER A 55 -5.87 11.97 10.20
N PHE A 56 -7.19 11.80 10.10
CA PHE A 56 -8.17 12.87 10.36
C PHE A 56 -8.37 13.16 11.85
N MET A 57 -8.43 12.12 12.69
CA MET A 57 -8.72 12.29 14.12
C MET A 57 -7.53 12.82 14.92
N TRP A 58 -6.31 12.46 14.53
CA TRP A 58 -5.09 12.82 15.27
C TRP A 58 -3.95 13.28 14.36
N PRO A 59 -4.15 14.37 13.59
CA PRO A 59 -3.18 14.83 12.60
C PRO A 59 -1.81 15.14 13.22
N GLU A 60 -1.79 15.83 14.37
CA GLU A 60 -0.55 16.21 15.08
C GLU A 60 0.23 14.98 15.58
N LEU A 61 -0.46 14.02 16.21
CA LEU A 61 0.16 12.80 16.72
C LEU A 61 0.78 11.96 15.59
N VAL A 62 0.06 11.83 14.48
CA VAL A 62 0.53 11.14 13.28
C VAL A 62 1.78 11.83 12.73
N MET A 63 1.75 13.15 12.65
CA MET A 63 2.83 13.96 12.11
C MET A 63 4.10 13.94 12.97
N GLU A 64 3.95 14.03 14.29
CA GLU A 64 5.09 14.12 15.21
C GLU A 64 5.73 12.77 15.51
N ARG A 65 4.92 11.70 15.60
CA ARG A 65 5.39 10.41 16.13
C ARG A 65 5.50 9.29 15.10
N HIS A 66 4.72 9.34 14.03
CA HIS A 66 4.52 8.18 13.15
C HIS A 66 4.67 8.46 11.66
N TYR A 67 5.01 9.71 11.29
CA TYR A 67 5.03 10.13 9.89
C TYR A 67 5.93 9.24 9.05
N PHE A 68 7.15 8.95 9.50
CA PHE A 68 8.09 8.15 8.73
C PHE A 68 7.70 6.67 8.63
N GLU A 69 7.17 6.10 9.71
CA GLU A 69 6.65 4.74 9.73
C GLU A 69 5.54 4.57 8.70
N LEU A 70 4.61 5.52 8.62
CA LEU A 70 3.47 5.46 7.70
C LEU A 70 3.87 5.60 6.23
N ILE A 71 4.98 6.28 5.92
CA ILE A 71 5.54 6.37 4.56
C ILE A 71 6.31 5.10 4.19
N LEU A 72 7.14 4.60 5.11
CA LEU A 72 8.13 3.57 4.80
C LEU A 72 7.58 2.16 4.93
N LEU A 73 6.64 1.92 5.87
CA LEU A 73 6.06 0.59 6.07
C LEU A 73 5.37 0.07 4.80
N PRO A 74 4.55 0.85 4.09
CA PRO A 74 3.93 0.36 2.86
C PRO A 74 4.96 0.01 1.78
N ILE A 75 6.03 0.81 1.64
CA ILE A 75 7.13 0.51 0.72
C ILE A 75 7.81 -0.82 1.12
N LEU A 76 8.14 -0.97 2.41
CA LEU A 76 8.72 -2.21 2.95
C LEU A 76 7.84 -3.43 2.65
N PHE A 77 6.53 -3.33 2.89
CA PHE A 77 5.59 -4.42 2.62
C PHE A 77 5.51 -4.79 1.14
N VAL A 78 5.51 -3.80 0.23
CA VAL A 78 5.53 -4.05 -1.21
C VAL A 78 6.79 -4.81 -1.63
N TYR A 79 7.97 -4.40 -1.13
CA TYR A 79 9.22 -5.10 -1.43
C TYR A 79 9.24 -6.52 -0.85
N ILE A 80 8.82 -6.69 0.41
CA ILE A 80 8.69 -8.02 1.05
C ILE A 80 7.78 -8.92 0.22
N TYR A 81 6.61 -8.42 -0.17
CA TYR A 81 5.65 -9.16 -0.99
C TYR A 81 6.24 -9.55 -2.34
N THR A 82 6.85 -8.60 -3.05
CA THR A 82 7.49 -8.84 -4.36
C THR A 82 8.60 -9.89 -4.27
N ALA A 83 9.41 -9.86 -3.20
CA ALA A 83 10.41 -10.88 -2.94
C ALA A 83 9.81 -12.28 -2.74
N MET A 84 8.73 -12.37 -1.97
CA MET A 84 8.03 -13.65 -1.76
C MET A 84 7.49 -14.22 -3.08
N LEU A 85 6.97 -13.36 -3.97
CA LEU A 85 6.48 -13.77 -5.29
C LEU A 85 7.58 -14.27 -6.22
N ARG A 86 8.77 -13.66 -6.20
CA ARG A 86 9.85 -13.93 -7.15
C ARG A 86 10.36 -15.38 -7.16
N LYS A 87 10.28 -16.11 -6.04
CA LYS A 87 10.64 -17.56 -6.00
C LYS A 87 9.43 -18.49 -6.19
N SER A 88 8.20 -18.00 -6.03
CA SER A 88 7.00 -18.79 -6.31
C SER A 88 6.83 -19.08 -7.82
N GLY A 89 7.47 -18.29 -8.69
CA GLY A 89 7.37 -18.35 -10.16
C GLY A 89 8.09 -19.52 -10.86
N GLY A 90 8.17 -20.69 -10.22
CA GLY A 90 8.75 -21.90 -10.82
C GLY A 90 7.84 -22.66 -11.79
N GLY A 91 6.72 -22.08 -12.24
CA GLY A 91 5.87 -22.71 -13.25
C GLY A 91 4.46 -22.13 -13.28
N LYS A 92 4.09 -21.63 -14.48
CA LYS A 92 2.83 -20.97 -14.86
C LYS A 92 2.59 -19.60 -14.21
N ASP A 93 2.10 -18.68 -15.02
CA ASP A 93 1.86 -17.28 -14.69
C ASP A 93 1.19 -17.14 -13.33
N ILE A 94 1.85 -16.39 -12.43
CA ILE A 94 1.41 -16.16 -11.04
C ILE A 94 0.07 -15.41 -11.01
N PHE A 95 -0.23 -14.68 -12.09
CA PHE A 95 -1.50 -14.01 -12.33
C PHE A 95 -2.01 -14.39 -13.71
N ASP A 96 -3.31 -14.68 -13.79
CA ASP A 96 -4.00 -14.79 -15.08
C ASP A 96 -3.93 -13.43 -15.81
N GLU A 97 -3.87 -13.43 -17.15
CA GLU A 97 -3.89 -12.21 -17.98
C GLU A 97 -5.06 -11.29 -17.59
N LYS A 98 -6.19 -11.92 -17.21
CA LYS A 98 -7.38 -11.23 -16.68
C LYS A 98 -7.10 -10.50 -15.35
N GLN A 99 -6.36 -11.11 -14.43
CA GLN A 99 -6.00 -10.47 -13.15
C GLN A 99 -5.11 -9.25 -13.38
N ASN A 100 -4.13 -9.35 -14.28
CA ASN A 100 -3.27 -8.23 -14.65
C ASN A 100 -4.08 -7.08 -15.27
N LEU A 101 -5.02 -7.38 -16.16
CA LEU A 101 -5.91 -6.39 -16.77
C LEU A 101 -6.75 -5.67 -15.70
N ASN A 102 -7.36 -6.42 -14.77
CA ASN A 102 -8.17 -5.84 -13.70
C ASN A 102 -7.34 -4.94 -12.76
N MET A 103 -6.11 -5.36 -12.41
CA MET A 103 -5.18 -4.54 -11.61
C MET A 103 -4.75 -3.27 -12.34
N MET A 104 -4.54 -3.35 -13.66
CA MET A 104 -4.22 -2.18 -14.49
C MET A 104 -5.40 -1.21 -14.59
N GLN A 105 -6.62 -1.72 -14.76
CA GLN A 105 -7.84 -0.91 -14.73
C GLN A 105 -8.05 -0.24 -13.38
N ALA A 106 -7.78 -0.95 -12.27
CA ALA A 106 -7.84 -0.38 -10.93
C ALA A 106 -6.80 0.74 -10.74
N ALA A 107 -5.57 0.56 -11.23
CA ALA A 107 -4.54 1.60 -11.20
C ALA A 107 -4.97 2.83 -12.01
N ALA A 108 -5.48 2.61 -13.22
CA ALA A 108 -5.99 3.66 -14.10
C ALA A 108 -7.18 4.42 -13.49
N ALA A 109 -8.06 3.75 -12.74
CA ALA A 109 -9.17 4.39 -12.01
C ALA A 109 -8.69 5.15 -10.77
N THR A 110 -7.67 4.64 -10.07
CA THR A 110 -7.11 5.26 -8.86
C THR A 110 -6.45 6.60 -9.18
N TRP A 111 -5.79 6.71 -10.33
CA TRP A 111 -5.08 7.93 -10.70
C TRP A 111 -5.96 9.19 -10.78
N PRO A 112 -7.05 9.27 -11.57
CA PRO A 112 -7.93 10.44 -11.59
C PRO A 112 -8.62 10.68 -10.24
N MET A 113 -8.95 9.62 -9.51
CA MET A 113 -9.54 9.75 -8.18
C MET A 113 -8.54 10.35 -7.18
N SER A 114 -7.26 10.01 -7.29
CA SER A 114 -6.20 10.58 -6.47
C SER A 114 -6.03 12.09 -6.71
N ILE A 115 -6.19 12.55 -7.96
CA ILE A 115 -6.22 13.98 -8.31
C ILE A 115 -7.41 14.67 -7.62
N PHE A 116 -8.60 14.09 -7.74
CA PHE A 116 -9.80 14.63 -7.08
C PHE A 116 -9.63 14.73 -5.55
N VAL A 117 -9.04 13.71 -4.93
CA VAL A 117 -8.76 13.74 -3.48
C VAL A 117 -7.72 14.79 -3.12
N VAL A 118 -6.69 15.01 -3.92
CA VAL A 118 -5.74 16.10 -3.68
C VAL A 118 -6.46 17.45 -3.68
N PHE A 119 -7.39 17.69 -4.61
CA PHE A 119 -8.21 18.91 -4.60
C PHE A 119 -9.07 19.04 -3.34
N LEU A 120 -9.72 17.96 -2.90
CA LEU A 120 -10.49 17.96 -1.66
C LEU A 120 -9.62 18.27 -0.44
N LEU A 121 -8.48 17.59 -0.31
CA LEU A 121 -7.55 17.81 0.80
C LEU A 121 -7.03 19.25 0.79
N TYR A 122 -6.77 19.82 -0.40
CA TYR A 122 -6.36 21.20 -0.54
C TYR A 122 -7.45 22.17 -0.07
N ALA A 123 -8.70 21.97 -0.49
CA ALA A 123 -9.82 22.79 -0.01
C ALA A 123 -9.99 22.70 1.52
N MET A 124 -9.87 21.52 2.11
CA MET A 124 -9.95 21.33 3.56
C MET A 124 -8.83 22.02 4.33
N TYR A 125 -7.65 22.13 3.73
CA TYR A 125 -6.53 22.86 4.32
C TYR A 125 -6.73 24.38 4.27
N GLU A 126 -7.23 24.91 3.15
CA GLU A 126 -7.57 26.34 3.04
C GLU A 126 -8.65 26.73 4.06
N GLU A 127 -9.60 25.83 4.36
CA GLU A 127 -10.62 26.01 5.40
C GLU A 127 -10.08 25.78 6.83
N GLY A 128 -8.79 25.44 6.99
CA GLY A 128 -8.16 25.22 8.29
C GLY A 128 -8.58 23.91 9.01
N ILE A 129 -9.30 23.01 8.32
CA ILE A 129 -9.70 21.69 8.86
C ILE A 129 -8.48 20.77 8.96
N LEU A 130 -7.57 20.87 7.99
CA LEU A 130 -6.32 20.12 7.95
C LEU A 130 -5.14 21.06 8.16
N SER A 131 -4.11 20.58 8.84
CA SER A 131 -2.87 21.34 9.06
C SER A 131 -1.64 20.44 8.92
N GLY A 132 -0.49 21.06 8.62
CA GLY A 132 0.79 20.36 8.49
C GLY A 132 0.88 19.41 7.28
N LEU A 133 1.78 18.43 7.34
CA LEU A 133 2.03 17.50 6.22
C LEU A 133 1.09 16.28 6.22
N VAL A 134 -0.05 16.34 6.91
CA VAL A 134 -1.01 15.21 7.02
C VAL A 134 -1.62 14.83 5.66
N PHE A 135 -1.50 15.72 4.68
CA PHE A 135 -1.78 15.46 3.27
C PHE A 135 -1.16 14.18 2.73
N PHE A 136 0.11 13.92 3.05
CA PHE A 136 0.83 12.78 2.50
C PHE A 136 0.24 11.45 2.97
N PRO A 137 0.08 11.18 4.30
CA PRO A 137 -0.55 9.95 4.75
C PRO A 137 -2.00 9.83 4.27
N LEU A 138 -2.78 10.92 4.26
CA LEU A 138 -4.16 10.88 3.74
C LEU A 138 -4.21 10.48 2.27
N PHE A 139 -3.37 11.06 1.43
CA PHE A 139 -3.26 10.70 0.02
C PHE A 139 -2.84 9.23 -0.17
N LEU A 140 -1.86 8.76 0.60
CA LEU A 140 -1.36 7.40 0.53
C LEU A 140 -2.43 6.38 0.92
N PHE A 141 -3.09 6.58 2.06
CA PHE A 141 -4.13 5.68 2.55
C PHE A 141 -5.38 5.71 1.67
N PHE A 142 -5.74 6.87 1.13
CA PHE A 142 -6.79 6.97 0.12
C PHE A 142 -6.44 6.12 -1.11
N SER A 143 -5.23 6.29 -1.64
CA SER A 143 -4.77 5.55 -2.83
C SER A 143 -4.81 4.04 -2.60
N PHE A 144 -4.35 3.54 -1.44
CA PHE A 144 -4.43 2.12 -1.11
C PHE A 144 -5.87 1.62 -0.99
N THR A 145 -6.73 2.37 -0.31
CA THR A 145 -8.13 2.00 -0.14
C THR A 145 -8.80 1.92 -1.51
N PHE A 146 -8.69 2.98 -2.31
CA PHE A 146 -9.39 3.09 -3.57
C PHE A 146 -8.87 2.09 -4.61
N TYR A 147 -7.54 1.89 -4.68
CA TYR A 147 -6.95 0.86 -5.52
C TYR A 147 -7.46 -0.52 -5.15
N SER A 148 -7.50 -0.84 -3.85
CA SER A 148 -7.93 -2.16 -3.39
C SER A 148 -9.42 -2.40 -3.64
N VAL A 149 -10.27 -1.39 -3.38
CA VAL A 149 -11.71 -1.44 -3.73
C VAL A 149 -11.90 -1.64 -5.22
N SER A 150 -11.22 -0.83 -6.05
CA SER A 150 -11.33 -0.89 -7.51
C SER A 150 -10.88 -2.24 -8.05
N THR A 151 -9.79 -2.78 -7.51
CA THR A 151 -9.25 -4.09 -7.88
C THR A 151 -10.27 -5.20 -7.61
N LEU A 152 -10.88 -5.20 -6.42
CA LEU A 152 -11.94 -6.17 -6.08
C LEU A 152 -13.19 -5.99 -6.93
N TYR A 153 -13.57 -4.75 -7.24
CA TYR A 153 -14.73 -4.44 -8.07
C TYR A 153 -14.56 -4.95 -9.50
N PHE A 154 -13.45 -4.62 -10.16
CA PHE A 154 -13.17 -5.10 -11.52
C PHE A 154 -12.98 -6.63 -11.56
N PHE A 155 -12.41 -7.21 -10.50
CA PHE A 155 -12.27 -8.66 -10.40
C PHE A 155 -13.62 -9.37 -10.21
N LYS A 156 -14.59 -8.78 -9.50
CA LYS A 156 -15.93 -9.36 -9.32
C LYS A 156 -16.85 -9.18 -10.53
N LYS A 157 -16.68 -8.09 -11.29
CA LYS A 157 -17.55 -7.73 -12.42
C LYS A 157 -17.38 -8.66 -13.64
N ASN A 158 -16.25 -9.36 -13.74
CA ASN A 158 -15.87 -10.19 -14.89
C ASN A 158 -15.73 -11.65 -14.50
#